data_AF-A0A453JJT2-F1
#
_entry.id   AF-A0A453JJT2-F1
#
_cell.length_a   1.000
_cell.length_b   1.000
_cell.length_c   1.000
_cell.angle_alpha   90.00
_cell.angle_beta   90.00
_cell.angle_gamma   90.00
#
_symmetry.space_group_name_H-M   'P 1'
#
loop_
_entity.id
_entity.type
_entity.pdbx_description
1 polymer ?
#
loop_
_entity_poly.entity_id
_entity_poly.type
_entity_poly.pdbx_seq_one_letter_code
_entity_poly.pdbx_strand_id
1 'polypeptide(L)'
;MPDRKLGSVDDDQKILEEAEEPTPPQIETYEQDDNAFQGMIRASKEEYDKLPPYMKTLASWEELHDAVSKLNAYFGGDKAQGSLNQDDVASIGLGRKGRSYLLILLRLNQLAMETIDGSIFYNLRKNDS
;
A
#
# COMPACT_ATOMS: atom_id res chain seq x y z
N MET A 1 -54.94 4.62 38.09
CA MET A 1 -54.45 3.49 38.91
C MET A 1 -55.65 2.91 39.65
N PRO A 2 -55.93 1.61 39.44
CA PRO A 2 -55.68 0.56 40.44
C PRO A 2 -54.84 -0.58 39.82
N ASP A 3 -53.75 -1.05 40.43
CA ASP A 3 -53.59 -2.01 41.55
C ASP A 3 -53.44 -3.50 41.12
N ARG A 4 -52.20 -3.99 41.34
CA ARG A 4 -51.64 -5.35 41.44
C ARG A 4 -52.63 -6.50 41.73
N LYS A 5 -52.37 -7.71 41.18
CA LYS A 5 -51.74 -8.85 41.91
C LYS A 5 -51.49 -10.12 41.05
N LEU A 6 -50.27 -10.66 41.26
CA LEU A 6 -49.67 -12.01 41.18
C LEU A 6 -50.38 -13.25 40.58
N GLY A 7 -49.53 -14.11 39.98
CA GLY A 7 -49.54 -15.60 40.03
C GLY A 7 -48.80 -16.20 38.83
N SER A 8 -47.48 -16.53 38.86
CA SER A 8 -46.82 -17.74 39.42
C SER A 8 -47.35 -19.04 38.77
N VAL A 9 -46.59 -19.98 38.21
CA VAL A 9 -45.45 -20.79 38.75
C VAL A 9 -44.83 -21.59 37.57
N ASP A 10 -43.50 -21.60 37.40
CA ASP A 10 -42.54 -22.71 37.64
C ASP A 10 -42.50 -23.81 36.56
N ASP A 11 -41.31 -24.08 35.99
CA ASP A 11 -40.47 -25.25 36.30
C ASP A 11 -39.34 -25.36 35.24
N ASP A 12 -38.10 -25.20 35.72
CA ASP A 12 -36.94 -26.03 35.40
C ASP A 12 -36.49 -26.23 33.95
N GLN A 13 -35.37 -25.57 33.60
CA GLN A 13 -34.12 -26.33 33.41
C GLN A 13 -32.86 -25.45 33.37
N LYS A 14 -31.99 -25.77 34.33
CA LYS A 14 -30.60 -25.39 34.53
C LYS A 14 -29.73 -25.88 33.36
N ILE A 15 -29.00 -24.98 32.71
CA ILE A 15 -27.74 -25.34 32.03
C ILE A 15 -26.68 -24.34 32.53
N LEU A 16 -25.76 -24.92 33.30
CA LEU A 16 -24.49 -24.35 33.74
C LEU A 16 -23.44 -24.67 32.65
N GLU A 17 -22.30 -23.99 32.68
CA GLU A 17 -21.13 -24.08 31.77
C GLU A 17 -21.29 -23.22 30.50
N GLU A 18 -20.31 -22.44 30.07
CA GLU A 18 -18.90 -22.32 30.44
C GLU A 18 -18.41 -20.93 30.01
N ALA A 19 -17.31 -20.45 30.58
CA ALA A 19 -16.72 -19.16 30.24
C ALA A 19 -16.18 -19.19 28.79
N GLU A 20 -16.89 -18.55 27.86
CA GLU A 20 -16.36 -18.32 26.52
C GLU A 20 -15.32 -17.19 26.62
N GLU A 21 -14.04 -17.56 26.50
CA GLU A 21 -12.94 -16.63 26.28
C GLU A 21 -13.26 -15.65 25.14
N PRO A 22 -12.94 -14.36 25.27
CA PRO A 22 -13.03 -13.44 24.14
C PRO A 22 -11.99 -13.88 23.09
N THR A 23 -12.46 -14.50 22.02
CA THR A 23 -11.63 -14.78 20.85
C THR A 23 -11.06 -13.46 20.29
N PRO A 24 -9.73 -13.37 20.03
CA PRO A 24 -9.13 -12.21 19.39
C PRO A 24 -9.70 -12.00 17.98
N PRO A 25 -9.64 -10.77 17.45
CA PRO A 25 -10.49 -10.32 16.35
C PRO A 25 -10.28 -11.17 15.09
N GLN A 26 -11.41 -11.47 14.45
CA GLN A 26 -11.48 -11.97 13.08
C GLN A 26 -10.69 -10.99 12.20
N ILE A 27 -9.45 -11.33 11.87
CA ILE A 27 -8.71 -10.66 10.81
C ILE A 27 -9.45 -11.11 9.56
N GLU A 28 -10.40 -10.30 9.10
CA GLU A 28 -10.94 -10.44 7.76
C GLU A 28 -9.74 -10.58 6.85
N THR A 29 -9.63 -11.78 6.30
CA THR A 29 -8.62 -12.14 5.33
C THR A 29 -8.83 -11.15 4.21
N TYR A 30 -8.01 -10.11 4.17
CA TYR A 30 -7.75 -9.37 2.96
C TYR A 30 -7.28 -10.47 2.01
N GLU A 31 -8.21 -10.96 1.19
CA GLU A 31 -7.86 -11.54 -0.09
C GLU A 31 -7.05 -10.44 -0.76
N GLN A 32 -5.74 -10.51 -0.51
CA GLN A 32 -4.76 -9.65 -1.08
C GLN A 32 -4.81 -10.07 -2.53
N ASP A 33 -5.64 -9.35 -3.28
CA ASP A 33 -5.83 -9.53 -4.70
C ASP A 33 -4.44 -9.41 -5.33
N ASP A 34 -3.77 -10.54 -5.50
CA ASP A 34 -2.40 -10.61 -6.01
C ASP A 34 -2.36 -10.11 -7.47
N ASN A 35 -3.53 -9.84 -8.08
CA ASN A 35 -3.68 -9.20 -9.38
C ASN A 35 -3.57 -7.67 -9.31
N ALA A 36 -4.08 -7.02 -8.25
CA ALA A 36 -3.96 -5.57 -8.06
C ALA A 36 -2.51 -5.08 -7.82
N PHE A 37 -1.61 -5.97 -7.37
CA PHE A 37 -0.20 -5.67 -7.15
C PHE A 37 0.70 -5.93 -8.37
N GLN A 38 0.16 -6.48 -9.47
CA GLN A 38 0.92 -6.95 -10.64
C GLN A 38 1.51 -5.82 -11.52
N GLY A 39 1.57 -4.60 -10.98
CA GLY A 39 2.16 -3.42 -11.59
C GLY A 39 2.53 -2.35 -10.57
N MET A 40 2.88 -2.71 -9.32
CA MET A 40 3.31 -1.73 -8.32
C MET A 40 4.81 -1.77 -8.07
N ILE A 41 5.37 -0.59 -7.79
CA ILE A 41 6.73 -0.42 -7.31
C ILE A 41 6.85 -1.08 -5.95
N ARG A 42 7.72 -2.08 -5.84
CA ARG A 42 8.03 -2.79 -4.60
C ARG A 42 9.44 -2.39 -4.15
N ALA A 43 9.56 -1.22 -3.53
CA ALA A 43 10.80 -0.85 -2.87
C ALA A 43 10.82 -1.50 -1.47
N SER A 44 11.87 -2.26 -1.17
CA SER A 44 12.08 -2.83 0.17
C SER A 44 13.17 -2.06 0.92
N LYS A 45 13.04 -1.96 2.25
CA LYS A 45 14.04 -1.26 3.08
C LYS A 45 15.42 -1.91 2.97
N GLU A 46 15.46 -3.24 2.82
CA GLU A 46 16.69 -4.00 2.60
C GLU A 46 17.40 -3.64 1.29
N GLU A 47 16.64 -3.48 0.21
CA GLU A 47 17.15 -3.03 -1.08
C GLU A 47 17.66 -1.59 -1.00
N TYR A 48 16.93 -0.72 -0.30
CA TYR A 48 17.37 0.63 -0.02
C TYR A 48 18.67 0.67 0.80
N ASP A 49 18.83 -0.22 1.78
CA ASP A 49 20.04 -0.25 2.60
C ASP A 49 21.27 -0.78 1.82
N LYS A 50 21.06 -1.57 0.78
CA LYS A 50 22.11 -1.99 -0.15
C LYS A 50 22.51 -0.87 -1.12
N LEU A 51 21.77 0.23 -1.19
CA LEU A 51 22.10 1.34 -2.07
C LEU A 51 23.42 2.01 -1.67
N PRO A 52 24.17 2.54 -2.65
CA PRO A 52 25.36 3.32 -2.37
C PRO A 52 25.07 4.51 -1.43
N PRO A 53 26.05 4.94 -0.62
CA PRO A 53 25.88 6.03 0.34
C PRO A 53 25.35 7.32 -0.31
N TYR A 54 25.82 7.63 -1.52
CA TYR A 54 25.41 8.82 -2.27
C TYR A 54 23.94 8.80 -2.71
N MET A 55 23.27 7.64 -2.75
CA MET A 55 21.83 7.56 -3.03
C MET A 55 21.00 7.76 -1.78
N LYS A 56 21.46 7.23 -0.64
CA LYS A 56 20.83 7.45 0.67
C LYS A 56 20.88 8.91 1.12
N THR A 57 21.82 9.69 0.60
CA THR A 57 21.87 11.15 0.84
C THR A 57 20.87 11.94 0.01
N LEU A 58 20.32 11.36 -1.07
CA LEU A 58 19.35 12.07 -1.93
C LEU A 58 17.95 12.13 -1.32
N ALA A 59 17.58 11.09 -0.59
CA ALA A 59 16.26 10.87 -0.01
C ALA A 59 16.39 9.93 1.18
N SER A 60 15.64 10.17 2.27
CA SER A 60 15.51 9.17 3.32
C SER A 60 14.61 8.01 2.87
N TRP A 61 14.68 6.87 3.58
CA TRP A 61 13.78 5.74 3.34
C TRP A 61 12.31 6.14 3.45
N GLU A 62 11.97 6.97 4.44
CA GLU A 62 10.59 7.44 4.65
C GLU A 62 10.10 8.33 3.50
N GLU A 63 10.96 9.25 3.04
CA GLU A 63 10.66 10.09 1.87
C GLU A 63 10.49 9.26 0.60
N LEU A 64 11.35 8.26 0.39
CA LEU A 64 11.25 7.34 -0.75
C LEU A 64 9.98 6.49 -0.67
N HIS A 65 9.65 5.96 0.50
CA HIS A 65 8.47 5.12 0.71
C HIS A 65 7.17 5.92 0.47
N ASP A 66 7.10 7.16 0.95
CA ASP A 66 5.98 8.08 0.65
C ASP A 66 5.87 8.37 -0.86
N ALA A 67 7.00 8.62 -1.52
CA ALA A 67 7.06 8.81 -2.97
C ALA A 67 6.59 7.56 -3.75
N VAL A 68 6.97 6.37 -3.30
CA VAL A 68 6.53 5.08 -3.86
C VAL A 68 5.04 4.89 -3.71
N SER A 69 4.47 5.20 -2.54
CA SER A 69 3.02 5.15 -2.33
C SER A 69 2.26 6.07 -3.29
N LYS A 70 2.75 7.29 -3.51
CA LYS A 70 2.16 8.24 -4.47
C LYS A 70 2.28 7.75 -5.91
N LEU A 71 3.43 7.18 -6.27
CA LEU A 71 3.64 6.59 -7.59
C LEU A 71 2.72 5.38 -7.80
N ASN A 72 2.59 4.49 -6.82
CA ASN A 72 1.69 3.34 -6.88
C ASN A 72 0.22 3.78 -6.99
N ALA A 73 -0.19 4.84 -6.28
CA ALA A 73 -1.52 5.43 -6.42
C ALA A 73 -1.74 6.04 -7.81
N TYR A 74 -0.69 6.64 -8.40
CA TYR A 74 -0.74 7.15 -9.77
C TYR A 74 -0.89 6.00 -10.78
N PHE A 75 -0.01 5.00 -10.73
CA PHE A 75 -0.02 3.85 -11.63
C PHE A 75 -1.26 2.95 -11.49
N GLY A 76 -1.83 2.86 -10.29
CA GLY A 76 -3.09 2.16 -10.05
C GLY A 76 -4.34 2.98 -10.40
N GLY A 77 -4.18 4.26 -10.74
CA GLY A 77 -5.27 5.11 -11.18
C GLY A 77 -5.56 4.97 -12.68
N ASP A 78 -6.82 5.13 -13.05
CA ASP A 78 -7.34 5.08 -14.45
C ASP A 78 -6.61 6.02 -15.43
N LYS A 79 -5.88 7.02 -14.90
CA LYS A 79 -5.19 8.07 -15.65
C LYS A 79 -3.76 7.72 -16.06
N ALA A 80 -3.13 6.74 -15.42
CA ALA A 80 -1.79 6.34 -15.79
C ALA A 80 -1.87 5.32 -16.91
N GLN A 81 -1.43 5.71 -18.10
CA GLN A 81 -1.31 4.81 -19.26
C GLN A 81 -0.16 3.80 -19.08
N GLY A 82 0.16 3.40 -17.85
CA GLY A 82 1.31 2.57 -17.46
C GLY A 82 2.67 3.28 -17.48
N SER A 83 2.73 4.50 -18.00
CA SER A 83 3.96 5.28 -18.16
C SER A 83 3.86 6.63 -17.47
N LEU A 84 4.93 7.05 -16.81
CA LEU A 84 5.07 8.32 -16.13
C LEU A 84 5.97 9.25 -16.95
N ASN A 85 5.48 10.41 -17.40
CA ASN A 85 6.31 11.40 -18.09
C ASN A 85 6.82 12.49 -17.12
N GLN A 86 7.58 13.46 -17.65
CA GLN A 86 8.17 14.51 -16.82
C GLN A 86 7.14 15.49 -16.22
N ASP A 87 6.02 15.74 -16.92
CA ASP A 87 4.90 16.55 -16.43
C ASP A 87 4.13 15.81 -15.32
N ASP A 88 3.98 14.49 -15.43
CA ASP A 88 3.36 13.65 -14.40
C ASP A 88 4.18 13.65 -13.11
N VAL A 89 5.51 13.63 -13.20
CA VAL A 89 6.39 13.75 -12.03
C VAL A 89 6.14 15.06 -11.27
N ALA A 90 5.84 16.13 -12.00
CA ALA A 90 5.47 17.41 -11.39
C ALA A 90 4.07 17.37 -10.77
N SER A 91 3.12 16.67 -11.40
CA SER A 91 1.72 16.59 -10.95
C SER A 91 1.49 15.67 -9.75
N ILE A 92 2.27 14.57 -9.61
CA ILE A 92 2.18 13.62 -8.49
C ILE A 92 2.56 14.27 -7.15
N GLY A 93 3.26 15.40 -7.17
CA GLY A 93 3.63 16.10 -5.94
C GLY A 93 4.74 15.38 -5.16
N LEU A 94 5.70 14.79 -5.87
CA LEU A 94 6.93 14.25 -5.29
C LEU A 94 7.87 15.36 -4.75
N GLY A 95 7.55 16.63 -5.01
CA GLY A 95 8.31 17.78 -4.55
C GLY A 95 9.66 17.93 -5.25
N ARG A 96 10.55 18.76 -4.67
CA ARG A 96 11.84 19.12 -5.28
C ARG A 96 12.78 17.92 -5.49
N LYS A 97 12.56 16.83 -4.76
CA LYS A 97 13.32 15.58 -4.83
C LYS A 97 12.70 14.52 -5.73
N GLY A 98 11.63 14.83 -6.49
CA GLY A 98 10.96 13.85 -7.36
C GLY A 98 11.90 13.08 -8.28
N ARG A 99 12.84 13.79 -8.92
CA ARG A 99 13.89 13.21 -9.78
C ARG A 99 14.85 12.29 -9.02
N SER A 100 15.14 12.60 -7.76
CA SER A 100 15.99 11.75 -6.92
C SER A 100 15.32 10.43 -6.57
N TYR A 101 14.02 10.44 -6.24
CA TYR A 101 13.28 9.20 -5.98
C TYR A 101 13.22 8.32 -7.22
N LEU A 102 12.95 8.91 -8.39
CA LEU A 102 13.00 8.21 -9.67
C LEU A 102 14.36 7.57 -9.89
N LEU A 103 15.45 8.32 -9.70
CA LEU A 103 16.80 7.80 -9.85
C LEU A 103 17.10 6.60 -8.94
N ILE A 104 16.63 6.66 -7.68
CA ILE A 104 16.75 5.54 -6.74
C ILE A 104 15.95 4.34 -7.23
N LEU A 105 14.72 4.55 -7.70
CA LEU A 105 13.84 3.49 -8.20
C LEU A 105 14.36 2.84 -9.49
N LEU A 106 15.00 3.62 -10.37
CA LEU A 106 15.78 3.09 -11.49
C LEU A 106 16.93 2.21 -10.99
N ARG A 107 17.63 2.61 -9.93
CA ARG A 107 18.74 1.82 -9.37
C ARG A 107 18.26 0.51 -8.75
N LEU A 108 17.11 0.56 -8.09
CA LEU A 108 16.41 -0.61 -7.57
C LEU A 108 15.76 -1.45 -8.68
N ASN A 109 15.89 -1.02 -9.94
CA ASN A 109 15.39 -1.75 -11.09
C ASN A 109 13.85 -1.97 -11.01
N GLN A 110 13.16 -1.08 -10.31
CA GLN A 110 11.69 -1.05 -10.21
C GLN A 110 11.07 -0.22 -11.33
N LEU A 111 11.84 0.72 -11.89
CA LEU A 111 11.46 1.55 -13.02
C LEU A 111 12.44 1.38 -14.18
N ALA A 112 11.92 1.42 -15.40
CA ALA A 112 12.66 1.55 -16.64
C ALA A 112 12.48 2.97 -17.19
N MET A 113 13.57 3.59 -17.66
CA MET A 113 13.51 4.85 -18.38
C MET A 113 13.54 4.57 -19.88
N GLU A 114 12.55 5.08 -20.59
CA GLU A 114 12.48 5.07 -22.05
C GLU A 114 12.44 6.51 -22.55
N THR A 115 13.22 6.81 -23.60
CA THR A 115 13.19 8.13 -24.23
C THR A 115 12.59 7.97 -25.62
N ILE A 116 11.41 8.54 -25.81
CA ILE A 116 10.64 8.47 -27.06
C ILE A 116 10.42 9.89 -27.54
N ASP A 117 10.85 10.18 -28.78
CA ASP A 117 10.67 11.50 -29.43
C ASP A 117 11.21 12.69 -28.60
N GLY A 118 12.34 12.48 -27.90
CA GLY A 118 12.94 13.49 -27.03
C GLY A 118 12.23 13.68 -25.67
N SER A 119 11.17 12.93 -25.40
CA SER A 119 10.46 12.91 -24.12
C SER A 119 10.87 11.71 -23.29
N ILE A 120 11.09 11.93 -21.99
CA ILE A 120 11.49 10.87 -21.05
C ILE A 120 10.24 10.31 -20.39
N PHE A 121 10.06 9.00 -20.52
CA PHE A 121 9.03 8.21 -19.89
C PHE A 121 9.64 7.22 -18.90
N TYR A 122 8.98 7.01 -17.78
CA TYR A 122 9.33 6.03 -16.78
C TYR A 122 8.23 4.97 -16.73
N ASN A 123 8.58 3.75 -17.08
CA ASN A 123 7.68 2.61 -17.08
C ASN A 123 7.98 1.70 -15.90
N LEU A 124 6.94 1.09 -15.35
CA LEU A 124 7.09 0.07 -14.32
C LEU A 124 7.73 -1.17 -14.89
N ARG A 125 8.78 -1.67 -14.22
CA ARG A 125 9.32 -2.97 -14.57
C ARG A 125 8.38 -4.02 -13.99
N LYS A 126 7.56 -4.64 -14.85
CA LYS A 126 6.83 -5.86 -14.48
C LYS A 126 7.86 -6.95 -14.21
N ASN A 127 8.02 -7.31 -12.94
CA ASN A 127 8.74 -8.52 -12.58
C ASN A 127 7.78 -9.67 -12.90
N ASP A 128 7.86 -10.17 -14.14
CA ASP A 128 7.22 -11.41 -14.56
C ASP A 128 7.84 -12.52 -13.69
N SER A 129 7.07 -13.05 -12.75
CA SER A 129 7.45 -14.22 -11.96
C SER A 129 6.27 -15.14 -11.77
#